data_AF-A0A0G4L6T2-F1
#
_entry.id   AF-A0A0G4L6T2-F1
#
_cell.length_a   1.000
_cell.length_b   1.000
_cell.length_c   1.000
_cell.angle_alpha   90.00
_cell.angle_beta   90.00
_cell.angle_gamma   90.00
#
_symmetry.space_group_name_H-M   'P 1'
#
loop_
_entity.id
_entity.type
_entity.pdbx_description
1 polymer ?
#
loop_
_entity_poly.entity_id
_entity_poly.type
_entity_poly.pdbx_seq_one_letter_code
_entity_poly.pdbx_strand_id
1 'polypeptide(L)'
;MSKHLKTCQSLMEDESKAWDQGVLEDLKRQRDSLVAIREMFERRDRLDKDNIPYLERRIQTNESKLANLRGKPDGLVKPGEIEKVVEAIIKDKESIVNQHNRSIFVKECIRDELIYFQSTQYHVSRWNQDWAQERVKYSEM
;
A
#
# COMPACT_ATOMS: atom_id res chain seq x y z
N MET A 1 42.48 40.16 12.24
CA MET A 1 41.53 39.49 13.17
C MET A 1 40.07 39.73 12.79
N SER A 2 39.55 40.96 12.74
CA SER A 2 38.13 41.22 12.41
C SER A 2 37.66 40.70 11.03
N LYS A 3 38.48 40.86 9.98
CA LYS A 3 38.14 40.36 8.63
C LYS A 3 38.05 38.83 8.57
N HIS A 4 38.99 38.14 9.22
CA HIS A 4 39.01 36.68 9.32
C HIS A 4 37.79 36.14 10.09
N LEU A 5 37.43 36.77 11.22
CA LEU A 5 36.23 36.44 11.97
C LEU A 5 34.94 36.61 11.14
N LYS A 6 34.84 37.69 10.36
CA LYS A 6 33.71 37.91 9.45
C LYS A 6 33.64 36.85 8.33
N THR A 7 34.78 36.45 7.78
CA THR A 7 34.84 35.37 6.78
C THR A 7 34.40 34.03 7.37
N CYS A 8 34.91 33.65 8.55
CA CYS A 8 34.47 32.43 9.25
C CYS A 8 32.96 32.47 9.55
N GLN A 9 32.43 33.61 10.00
CA GLN A 9 31.01 33.78 10.27
C GLN A 9 30.17 33.55 9.00
N SER A 10 30.53 34.19 7.88
CA SER A 10 29.83 33.99 6.60
C SER A 10 29.88 32.53 6.15
N LEU A 11 31.02 31.87 6.33
CA LEU A 11 31.19 30.46 5.96
C LEU A 11 30.28 29.54 6.77
N MET A 12 30.18 29.77 8.09
CA MET A 12 29.28 29.02 8.97
C MET A 12 27.80 29.26 8.61
N GLU A 13 27.44 30.49 8.26
CA GLU A 13 26.08 30.83 7.82
C GLU A 13 25.73 30.14 6.48
N ASP A 14 26.69 30.04 5.56
CA ASP A 14 26.50 29.36 4.28
C ASP A 14 26.45 27.83 4.45
N GLU A 15 27.28 27.24 5.31
CA GLU A 15 27.21 25.82 5.67
C GLU A 15 25.84 25.47 6.29
N SER A 16 25.36 26.29 7.23
CA SER A 16 24.05 26.08 7.86
C SER A 16 22.92 26.09 6.83
N LYS A 17 22.93 27.03 5.88
CA LYS A 17 21.90 27.11 4.82
C LYS A 17 21.97 25.91 3.88
N ALA A 18 23.17 25.47 3.50
CA ALA A 18 23.36 24.31 2.63
C ALA A 18 22.83 23.02 3.29
N TRP A 19 23.02 22.88 4.60
CA TRP A 19 22.43 21.80 5.38
C TRP A 19 20.91 21.86 5.45
N ASP A 20 20.35 23.01 5.83
CA ASP A 20 18.92 23.18 6.07
C ASP A 20 18.08 23.05 4.80
N GLN A 21 18.56 23.61 3.68
CA GLN A 21 17.82 23.65 2.41
C GLN A 21 18.17 22.50 1.46
N GLY A 22 19.30 21.81 1.69
CA GLY A 22 19.75 20.68 0.87
C GLY A 22 19.51 19.35 1.58
N VAL A 23 20.53 18.88 2.29
CA VAL A 23 20.59 17.53 2.86
C VAL A 23 19.38 17.21 3.75
N LEU A 24 18.95 18.16 4.57
CA LEU A 24 17.80 17.95 5.46
C LEU A 24 16.49 17.72 4.68
N GLU A 25 16.25 18.49 3.62
CA GLU A 25 15.04 18.35 2.81
C GLU A 25 15.04 17.03 2.02
N ASP A 26 16.19 16.59 1.51
CA ASP A 26 16.31 15.28 0.87
C ASP A 26 16.06 14.12 1.85
N LEU A 27 16.55 14.24 3.09
CA LEU A 27 16.28 13.26 4.15
C LEU A 27 14.79 13.23 4.53
N LYS A 28 14.15 14.39 4.66
CA LYS A 28 12.70 14.48 4.90
C LYS A 28 11.91 13.82 3.77
N ARG A 29 12.27 14.09 2.51
CA ARG A 29 11.64 13.49 1.33
C ARG A 29 11.76 11.97 1.32
N GLN A 30 12.93 11.42 1.67
CA GLN A 30 13.13 9.98 1.76
C GLN A 30 12.29 9.37 2.88
N ARG A 31 12.25 10.01 4.05
CA ARG A 31 11.38 9.60 5.16
C ARG A 31 9.91 9.58 4.72
N ASP A 32 9.43 10.62 4.06
CA ASP A 32 8.03 10.73 3.65
C ASP A 32 7.66 9.64 2.64
N SER A 33 8.59 9.30 1.74
CA SER A 33 8.42 8.18 0.79
C SER A 33 8.34 6.83 1.51
N LEU A 34 9.16 6.60 2.54
CA LEU A 34 9.09 5.38 3.37
C LEU A 34 7.79 5.30 4.18
N VAL A 35 7.35 6.42 4.75
CA VAL A 35 6.10 6.49 5.52
C VAL A 35 4.90 6.19 4.62
N ALA A 36 4.85 6.77 3.42
CA ALA A 36 3.76 6.55 2.47
C ALA A 36 3.54 5.06 2.15
N ILE A 37 4.62 4.29 1.96
CA ILE A 37 4.54 2.85 1.69
C ILE A 37 4.12 2.05 2.91
N ARG A 38 4.62 2.43 4.08
CA ARG A 38 4.19 1.81 5.33
C ARG A 38 2.67 1.95 5.48
N GLU A 39 2.15 3.16 5.31
CA GLU A 39 0.72 3.45 5.38
C GLU A 39 -0.08 2.73 4.27
N MET A 40 0.48 2.59 3.07
CA MET A 40 -0.13 1.82 1.99
C MET A 40 -0.28 0.34 2.36
N PHE A 41 0.76 -0.29 2.90
CA PHE A 41 0.70 -1.68 3.37
C PHE A 41 -0.26 -1.85 4.55
N GLU A 42 -0.24 -0.93 5.53
CA GLU A 42 -1.20 -0.92 6.64
C GLU A 42 -2.66 -0.82 6.14
N ARG A 43 -2.92 0.02 5.13
CA ARG A 43 -4.24 0.14 4.49
C ARG A 43 -4.65 -1.14 3.78
N ARG A 44 -3.75 -1.76 3.02
CA ARG A 44 -3.98 -3.04 2.34
C ARG A 44 -4.38 -4.11 3.35
N ASP A 45 -3.60 -4.30 4.42
CA ASP A 45 -3.85 -5.35 5.40
C ASP A 45 -5.18 -5.15 6.14
N ARG A 46 -5.59 -3.91 6.34
CA ARG A 46 -6.88 -3.57 6.96
C ARG A 46 -8.08 -3.82 6.03
N LEU A 47 -7.95 -3.47 4.74
CA LEU A 47 -9.09 -3.37 3.82
C LEU A 47 -9.22 -4.55 2.86
N ASP A 48 -8.11 -5.16 2.42
CA ASP A 48 -8.12 -6.29 1.49
C ASP A 48 -8.08 -7.64 2.23
N LYS A 49 -9.07 -7.84 3.10
CA LYS A 49 -9.26 -9.12 3.80
C LYS A 49 -9.84 -10.16 2.85
N ASP A 50 -9.27 -11.36 2.87
CA ASP A 50 -9.77 -12.51 2.12
C ASP A 50 -10.95 -13.16 2.85
N ASN A 51 -12.11 -13.15 2.20
CA ASN A 51 -13.33 -13.78 2.69
C ASN A 51 -13.80 -14.90 1.76
N ILE A 52 -13.03 -15.23 0.71
CA ILE A 52 -13.36 -16.26 -0.27
C ILE A 52 -13.55 -17.64 0.40
N PRO A 53 -12.67 -18.10 1.30
CA PRO A 53 -12.84 -19.42 1.94
C PRO A 53 -14.15 -19.55 2.74
N TYR A 54 -14.62 -18.44 3.32
CA TYR A 54 -15.89 -18.42 4.04
C TYR A 54 -17.08 -18.49 3.06
N LEU A 55 -17.02 -17.76 1.95
CA LEU A 55 -18.05 -17.80 0.91
C LEU A 55 -18.12 -19.17 0.24
N GLU A 56 -16.98 -19.83 -0.02
CA GLU A 56 -16.93 -21.19 -0.56
C GLU A 56 -17.62 -22.20 0.35
N ARG A 57 -17.36 -22.16 1.67
CA ARG A 57 -18.06 -23.02 2.65
C ARG A 57 -19.56 -22.76 2.69
N ARG A 58 -19.98 -21.50 2.58
CA ARG A 58 -21.41 -21.12 2.51
C ARG A 58 -22.07 -21.65 1.25
N ILE A 59 -21.43 -21.52 0.10
CA ILE A 59 -21.89 -22.07 -1.18
C ILE A 59 -22.04 -23.58 -1.06
N GLN A 60 -21.04 -24.30 -0.57
CA GLN A 60 -21.10 -25.76 -0.39
C GLN A 60 -22.27 -26.19 0.52
N THR A 61 -22.49 -25.45 1.61
CA THR A 61 -23.61 -25.71 2.53
C THR A 61 -24.95 -25.49 1.82
N ASN A 62 -25.09 -24.41 1.05
CA ASN A 62 -26.31 -24.09 0.33
C ASN A 62 -26.57 -25.03 -0.85
N GLU A 63 -25.53 -25.48 -1.56
CA GLU A 63 -25.62 -26.49 -2.61
C GLU A 63 -26.09 -27.84 -2.04
N SER A 64 -25.57 -28.24 -0.87
CA SER A 64 -26.04 -29.43 -0.15
C SER A 64 -27.52 -29.31 0.26
N LYS A 65 -27.95 -28.13 0.75
CA LYS A 65 -29.36 -27.86 1.06
C LYS A 65 -30.24 -27.91 -0.19
N LEU A 66 -29.77 -27.36 -1.30
CA LEU A 66 -30.49 -27.37 -2.58
C LEU A 66 -30.69 -28.81 -3.08
N ALA A 67 -29.66 -29.65 -3.00
CA ALA A 67 -29.75 -31.07 -3.35
C ALA A 67 -30.80 -31.80 -2.48
N ASN A 68 -30.79 -31.56 -1.17
CA ASN A 68 -31.76 -32.13 -0.24
C ASN A 68 -33.20 -31.67 -0.50
N LEU A 69 -33.41 -30.40 -0.87
CA LEU A 69 -34.74 -29.86 -1.20
C LEU A 69 -35.27 -30.45 -2.51
N ARG A 70 -34.41 -30.64 -3.51
CA ARG A 70 -34.78 -31.26 -4.80
C ARG A 70 -35.05 -32.76 -4.69
N GLY A 71 -34.52 -33.42 -3.67
CA GLY A 71 -34.76 -34.85 -3.41
C GLY A 71 -36.07 -35.15 -2.64
N LYS A 72 -36.82 -34.14 -2.21
CA LYS A 72 -38.10 -34.32 -1.50
C LYS A 72 -39.26 -34.41 -2.50
N PRO A 73 -40.27 -35.27 -2.26
CA PRO A 73 -41.45 -35.37 -3.11
C PRO A 73 -42.26 -34.07 -3.15
N ASP A 74 -42.86 -33.78 -4.31
CA ASP A 74 -43.65 -32.58 -4.56
C ASP A 74 -44.80 -32.44 -3.54
N GLY A 75 -44.88 -31.26 -2.90
CA GLY A 75 -45.89 -30.94 -1.87
C GLY A 75 -45.36 -30.83 -0.43
N LEU A 76 -44.14 -31.31 -0.14
CA LEU A 76 -43.46 -31.16 1.16
C LEU A 76 -42.48 -29.97 1.21
N VAL A 77 -42.22 -29.33 0.06
CA VAL A 77 -41.33 -28.18 -0.07
C VAL A 77 -42.16 -26.91 -0.14
N LYS A 78 -41.81 -25.89 0.66
CA LYS A 78 -42.50 -24.61 0.60
C LYS A 78 -42.25 -23.94 -0.75
N PRO A 79 -43.28 -23.38 -1.42
CA PRO A 79 -43.08 -22.61 -2.64
C PRO A 79 -42.06 -21.48 -2.42
N GLY A 80 -41.09 -21.36 -3.34
CA GLY A 80 -40.04 -20.33 -3.30
C GLY A 80 -38.84 -20.62 -2.39
N GLU A 81 -38.82 -21.73 -1.64
CA GLU A 81 -37.64 -22.09 -0.81
C GLU A 81 -36.43 -22.46 -1.68
N ILE A 82 -36.66 -23.17 -2.79
CA ILE A 82 -35.63 -23.53 -3.76
C ILE A 82 -35.05 -22.29 -4.44
N GLU A 83 -35.91 -21.38 -4.89
CA GLU A 83 -35.50 -20.13 -5.57
C GLU A 83 -34.64 -19.25 -4.66
N LYS A 84 -35.01 -19.10 -3.38
CA LYS A 84 -34.21 -18.35 -2.40
C LYS A 84 -32.82 -18.94 -2.19
N VAL A 85 -32.70 -20.27 -2.12
CA VAL A 85 -31.39 -20.93 -1.96
C VAL A 85 -30.54 -20.75 -3.22
N VAL A 86 -31.15 -20.86 -4.41
CA VAL A 86 -30.46 -20.62 -5.68
C VAL A 86 -29.96 -19.17 -5.77
N GLU A 87 -30.80 -18.19 -5.45
CA GLU A 87 -30.42 -16.77 -5.45
C GLU A 87 -29.27 -16.49 -4.48
N ALA A 88 -29.31 -17.09 -3.28
CA ALA A 88 -28.23 -16.97 -2.30
C ALA A 88 -26.89 -17.55 -2.82
N ILE A 89 -26.92 -18.68 -3.53
CA ILE A 89 -25.73 -19.28 -4.15
C ILE A 89 -25.18 -18.38 -5.26
N ILE A 90 -26.05 -17.86 -6.13
CA ILE A 90 -25.65 -16.96 -7.22
C ILE A 90 -24.97 -15.72 -6.65
N LYS A 91 -25.58 -15.08 -5.65
CA LYS A 91 -25.04 -13.89 -4.99
C LYS A 91 -23.69 -14.15 -4.32
N ASP A 92 -23.53 -15.29 -3.66
CA ASP A 92 -22.25 -15.67 -3.03
C ASP A 92 -21.17 -15.92 -4.10
N LYS A 93 -21.51 -16.55 -5.24
CA LYS A 93 -20.59 -16.75 -6.39
C LYS A 93 -20.17 -15.43 -7.04
N GLU A 94 -21.12 -14.51 -7.27
CA GLU A 94 -20.83 -13.16 -7.77
C GLU A 94 -19.94 -12.38 -6.80
N SER A 95 -20.15 -12.53 -5.49
CA SER A 95 -19.30 -11.90 -4.48
C SER A 95 -17.86 -12.39 -4.55
N ILE A 96 -17.63 -13.69 -4.77
CA ILE A 96 -16.28 -14.25 -4.98
C ILE A 96 -15.61 -13.61 -6.19
N VAL A 97 -16.31 -13.55 -7.34
CA VAL A 97 -15.76 -12.94 -8.57
C VAL A 97 -15.37 -11.47 -8.32
N ASN A 98 -16.25 -10.71 -7.66
CA ASN A 98 -15.99 -9.30 -7.34
C ASN A 98 -14.80 -9.14 -6.38
N GLN A 99 -14.67 -9.99 -5.37
CA GLN A 99 -13.51 -9.97 -4.46
C GLN A 99 -12.22 -10.32 -5.20
N HIS A 100 -12.25 -11.31 -6.09
CA HIS A 100 -11.09 -11.69 -6.89
C HIS A 100 -10.63 -10.54 -7.79
N ASN A 101 -11.56 -9.93 -8.54
CA ASN A 101 -11.28 -8.76 -9.39
C ASN A 101 -10.70 -7.61 -8.57
N ARG A 102 -11.28 -7.32 -7.40
CA ARG A 102 -10.74 -6.30 -6.49
C ARG A 102 -9.32 -6.63 -6.03
N SER A 103 -9.03 -7.88 -5.66
CA SER A 103 -7.70 -8.27 -5.21
C SER A 103 -6.65 -8.14 -6.32
N ILE A 104 -7.00 -8.46 -7.57
CA ILE A 104 -6.11 -8.24 -8.72
C ILE A 104 -5.83 -6.74 -8.89
N PHE A 105 -6.88 -5.91 -8.86
CA PHE A 105 -6.73 -4.47 -9.00
C PHE A 105 -5.86 -3.87 -7.88
N VAL A 106 -6.08 -4.29 -6.63
CA VAL A 106 -5.25 -3.86 -5.49
C VAL A 106 -3.78 -4.26 -5.70
N LYS A 107 -3.50 -5.47 -6.18
CA LYS A 107 -2.12 -5.90 -6.48
C LYS A 107 -1.47 -5.06 -7.57
N GLU A 108 -2.22 -4.66 -8.59
CA GLU A 108 -1.75 -3.75 -9.62
C GLU A 108 -1.40 -2.37 -9.04
N CYS A 109 -2.29 -1.76 -8.24
CA CYS A 109 -1.99 -0.49 -7.59
C CYS A 109 -0.74 -0.56 -6.70
N ILE A 110 -0.57 -1.65 -5.94
CA ILE A 110 0.62 -1.87 -5.10
C ILE A 110 1.87 -1.96 -5.97
N ARG A 111 1.82 -2.69 -7.09
CA ARG A 111 2.94 -2.79 -8.04
C ARG A 111 3.36 -1.41 -8.52
N ASP A 112 2.40 -0.58 -8.93
CA ASP A 112 2.69 0.75 -9.47
C ASP A 112 3.29 1.67 -8.39
N GLU A 113 2.78 1.60 -7.16
CA GLU A 113 3.34 2.32 -6.01
C GLU A 113 4.78 1.87 -5.69
N LEU A 114 5.07 0.57 -5.77
CA LEU A 114 6.42 0.04 -5.57
C LEU A 114 7.39 0.48 -6.67
N ILE A 115 6.93 0.54 -7.92
CA ILE A 115 7.71 1.08 -9.03
C ILE A 115 8.04 2.57 -8.78
N TYR A 116 7.04 3.35 -8.35
CA TYR A 116 7.24 4.75 -7.98
C TYR A 116 8.27 4.88 -6.85
N PHE A 117 8.15 4.10 -5.79
CA PHE A 117 9.12 4.08 -4.70
C PHE A 117 10.52 3.68 -5.13
N GLN A 118 10.65 2.72 -6.05
CA GLN A 118 11.97 2.31 -6.51
C GLN A 118 12.72 3.46 -7.17
N SER A 119 11.99 4.37 -7.85
CA SER A 119 12.58 5.60 -8.39
C SER A 119 13.13 6.53 -7.29
N THR A 120 12.54 6.52 -6.09
CA THR A 120 13.00 7.36 -4.98
C THR A 120 14.30 6.83 -4.36
N GLN A 121 14.65 5.56 -4.56
CA GLN A 121 15.89 4.98 -4.01
C GLN A 121 17.14 5.68 -4.54
N TYR A 122 17.11 6.21 -5.77
CA TYR A 122 18.22 7.00 -6.30
C TYR A 122 18.51 8.25 -5.45
N HIS A 123 17.50 8.84 -4.80
CA HIS A 123 17.70 9.99 -3.91
C HIS A 123 18.65 9.65 -2.76
N VAL A 124 18.65 8.40 -2.27
CA VAL A 124 19.57 7.96 -1.21
C VAL A 124 21.03 8.10 -1.66
N SER A 125 21.35 7.64 -2.85
CA SER A 125 22.71 7.76 -3.39
C SER A 125 23.10 9.22 -3.64
N ARG A 126 22.17 10.02 -4.13
CA ARG A 126 22.40 11.44 -4.45
C ARG A 126 22.66 12.27 -3.19
N TRP A 127 21.77 12.23 -2.20
CA TRP A 127 21.93 13.07 -1.01
C TRP A 127 23.20 12.71 -0.22
N ASN A 128 23.58 11.42 -0.21
CA ASN A 128 24.83 10.98 0.40
C ASN A 128 26.06 11.58 -0.30
N GLN A 129 26.05 11.67 -1.63
CA GLN A 129 27.13 12.29 -2.39
C GLN A 129 27.18 13.79 -2.15
N ASP A 130 26.02 14.46 -2.21
CA ASP A 130 25.91 15.91 -2.00
C ASP A 130 26.36 16.28 -0.57
N TRP A 131 25.96 15.49 0.43
CA TRP A 131 26.42 15.63 1.82
C TRP A 131 27.94 15.46 1.93
N ALA A 132 28.52 14.42 1.34
CA ALA A 132 29.95 14.18 1.38
C ALA A 132 30.75 15.32 0.72
N GLN A 133 30.26 15.86 -0.40
CA GLN A 133 30.89 16.98 -1.10
C GLN A 133 30.86 18.26 -0.25
N GLU A 134 29.72 18.62 0.34
CA GLU A 134 29.64 19.80 1.21
C GLU A 134 30.53 19.65 2.45
N ARG A 135 30.66 18.44 3.02
CA ARG A 135 31.59 18.18 4.14
C ARG A 135 33.05 18.42 3.76
N VAL A 136 33.48 17.99 2.57
CA VAL A 136 34.84 18.23 2.07
C VAL A 136 35.07 19.72 1.85
N LYS A 137 34.15 20.38 1.14
CA LYS A 137 34.20 21.81 0.80
C LYS A 137 34.38 22.71 2.02
N TYR A 138 33.63 22.49 3.10
CA TYR A 138 33.78 23.29 4.33
C TYR A 138 34.92 22.81 5.25
N SER A 139 35.50 21.62 5.01
CA SER A 139 36.68 21.15 5.74
C SER A 139 38.01 21.62 5.15
N GLU A 140 38.03 21.96 3.86
CA GLU A 140 39.21 22.41 3.11
C GLU A 140 39.37 23.94 3.06
N MET A 141 38.38 24.69 3.56
CA MET A 141 38.36 26.17 3.63
C MET A 141 38.57 26.70 5.05
#